data_AF-A0A3N5FW44-F1
#
_entry.id   AF-A0A3N5FW44-F1
#
_cell.length_a   1.000
_cell.length_b   1.000
_cell.length_c   1.000
_cell.angle_alpha   90.00
_cell.angle_beta   90.00
_cell.angle_gamma   90.00
#
_symmetry.space_group_name_H-M   'P 1'
#
loop_
_entity.id
_entity.type
_entity.pdbx_description
1 polymer ?
#
loop_
_entity_poly.entity_id
_entity_poly.type
_entity_poly.pdbx_seq_one_letter_code
_entity_poly.pdbx_strand_id
1 'polypeptide(L)'
;MKPTQELMAEHSAVLVALEVLEKIVGALAARNQQAPEHLEHLLDFLKGFVDLCHHGKEEDVLFPELEKLGVKRDGGPIGVMLMEHEVGRTHVRAMSGGLARLGRGEADAAAAIQASAAA
;
A
#
# COMPACT_ATOMS: atom_id res chain seq x y z
N MET A 1 7.05 -25.23 -0.91
CA MET A 1 6.78 -24.09 -1.83
C MET A 1 8.07 -23.28 -1.96
N LYS A 2 8.40 -22.74 -3.14
CA LYS A 2 9.59 -21.87 -3.27
C LYS A 2 9.28 -20.47 -2.69
N PRO A 3 10.22 -19.78 -2.03
CA PRO A 3 9.98 -18.45 -1.47
C PRO A 3 9.45 -17.43 -2.49
N THR A 4 9.93 -17.47 -3.73
CA THR A 4 9.44 -16.59 -4.80
C THR A 4 8.01 -16.90 -5.27
N GLN A 5 7.54 -18.15 -5.10
CA GLN A 5 6.13 -18.49 -5.36
C GLN A 5 5.23 -17.95 -4.25
N GLU A 6 5.74 -17.84 -3.02
CA GLU A 6 5.03 -17.20 -1.92
C GLU A 6 4.81 -15.71 -2.23
N LEU A 7 5.87 -14.97 -2.56
CA LEU A 7 5.79 -13.56 -2.94
C LEU A 7 4.78 -13.32 -4.08
N MET A 8 4.75 -14.20 -5.08
CA MET A 8 3.76 -14.12 -6.16
C MET A 8 2.32 -14.38 -5.70
N ALA A 9 2.12 -15.29 -4.74
CA ALA A 9 0.81 -15.51 -4.14
C ALA A 9 0.38 -14.30 -3.30
N GLU A 10 1.32 -13.69 -2.56
CA GLU A 10 1.07 -12.48 -1.78
C GLU A 10 0.69 -11.29 -2.67
N HIS A 11 1.35 -11.10 -3.82
CA HIS A 11 0.94 -10.12 -4.84
C HIS A 11 -0.52 -10.27 -5.24
N SER A 12 -1.03 -11.50 -5.34
CA SER A 12 -2.44 -11.71 -5.67
C SER A 12 -3.36 -11.16 -4.57
N ALA A 13 -2.98 -11.27 -3.30
CA ALA A 13 -3.70 -10.66 -2.19
C ALA A 13 -3.58 -9.12 -2.19
N VAL A 14 -2.41 -8.58 -2.54
CA VAL A 14 -2.21 -7.12 -2.67
C VAL A 14 -3.12 -6.54 -3.75
N LEU A 15 -3.20 -7.19 -4.92
CA LEU A 15 -4.08 -6.75 -6.00
C LEU A 15 -5.57 -6.72 -5.57
N VAL A 16 -6.02 -7.75 -4.86
CA VAL A 16 -7.38 -7.77 -4.29
C VAL A 16 -7.58 -6.63 -3.27
N ALA A 17 -6.58 -6.34 -2.44
CA ALA A 17 -6.65 -5.24 -1.48
C ALA A 17 -6.78 -3.87 -2.18
N LEU A 18 -6.14 -3.67 -3.34
CA LEU A 18 -6.29 -2.46 -4.15
C LEU A 18 -7.69 -2.34 -4.76
N GLU A 19 -8.28 -3.42 -5.26
CA GLU A 19 -9.68 -3.40 -5.73
C GLU A 19 -10.67 -3.06 -4.59
N VAL A 20 -10.37 -3.51 -3.37
CA VAL A 20 -11.15 -3.17 -2.18
C VAL A 20 -10.97 -1.69 -1.81
N LEU A 21 -9.75 -1.14 -1.95
CA LEU A 21 -9.48 0.28 -1.74
C LEU A 21 -10.37 1.16 -2.63
N GLU A 22 -10.42 0.86 -3.93
CA GLU A 22 -11.24 1.61 -4.89
C GLU A 22 -12.73 1.66 -4.47
N LYS A 23 -13.27 0.52 -4.03
CA LYS A 23 -14.66 0.41 -3.57
C LYS A 23 -14.90 1.21 -2.29
N ILE A 24 -13.97 1.16 -1.33
CA ILE A 24 -14.07 1.91 -0.08
C ILE A 24 -14.03 3.42 -0.36
N VAL A 25 -13.14 3.86 -1.24
CA VAL A 25 -12.97 5.26 -1.63
C VAL A 25 -14.23 5.79 -2.35
N GLY A 26 -14.84 4.96 -3.19
CA GLY A 26 -16.16 5.25 -3.78
C GLY A 26 -17.27 5.34 -2.73
N ALA A 27 -17.29 4.46 -1.74
CA ALA A 27 -18.25 4.48 -0.64
C ALA A 27 -18.08 5.71 0.27
N LEU A 28 -16.83 6.16 0.51
CA LEU A 28 -16.54 7.42 1.18
C LEU A 28 -17.10 8.63 0.41
N ALA A 29 -16.99 8.63 -0.92
CA ALA A 29 -17.59 9.66 -1.78
C ALA A 29 -19.12 9.74 -1.59
N ALA A 30 -19.76 8.57 -1.50
CA ALA A 30 -21.18 8.43 -1.27
C ALA A 30 -21.61 8.66 0.19
N ARG A 31 -20.70 9.08 1.07
CA ARG A 31 -20.94 9.32 2.51
C ARG A 31 -21.48 8.09 3.25
N ASN A 32 -21.04 6.90 2.85
CA ASN A 32 -21.36 5.67 3.58
C ASN A 32 -20.70 5.71 4.98
N GLN A 33 -21.49 5.46 6.02
CA GLN A 33 -21.05 5.56 7.42
C GLN A 33 -20.04 4.49 7.85
N GLN A 34 -20.00 3.34 7.17
CA GLN A 34 -19.07 2.24 7.46
C GLN A 34 -17.75 2.38 6.70
N ALA A 35 -17.70 3.20 5.66
CA ALA A 35 -16.51 3.32 4.81
C ALA A 35 -15.25 3.81 5.55
N PRO A 36 -15.32 4.72 6.54
CA PRO A 36 -14.15 5.09 7.35
C PRO A 36 -13.53 3.91 8.11
N GLU A 37 -14.35 3.07 8.75
CA GLU A 37 -13.89 1.89 9.50
C GLU A 37 -13.27 0.84 8.55
N HIS A 38 -13.91 0.59 7.40
CA HIS A 38 -13.34 -0.29 6.39
C HIS A 38 -11.99 0.21 5.87
N LEU A 39 -11.85 1.53 5.68
CA LEU A 39 -10.58 2.14 5.29
C LEU A 39 -9.52 1.95 6.37
N GLU A 40 -9.87 2.11 7.65
CA GLU A 40 -8.96 1.87 8.78
C GLU A 40 -8.38 0.45 8.74
N HIS A 41 -9.25 -0.57 8.66
CA HIS A 41 -8.83 -1.96 8.60
C HIS A 41 -7.96 -2.27 7.37
N LEU A 42 -8.29 -1.68 6.22
CA LEU A 42 -7.49 -1.84 5.01
C LEU A 42 -6.11 -1.18 5.16
N LEU A 43 -6.03 0.01 5.75
CA LEU A 43 -4.75 0.69 6.00
C LEU A 43 -3.87 -0.10 6.96
N ASP A 44 -4.45 -0.76 7.96
CA ASP A 44 -3.71 -1.65 8.86
C ASP A 44 -3.18 -2.89 8.13
N PHE A 45 -3.96 -3.47 7.23
CA PHE A 45 -3.49 -4.53 6.33
C PHE A 45 -2.34 -4.06 5.43
N LEU A 46 -2.45 -2.88 4.81
CA LEU A 46 -1.39 -2.35 3.94
C LEU A 46 -0.10 -2.09 4.71
N LYS A 47 -0.17 -1.56 5.94
CA LYS A 47 1.02 -1.34 6.79
C LYS A 47 1.64 -2.66 7.28
N GLY A 48 0.80 -3.59 7.72
CA GLY A 48 1.27 -4.84 8.32
C GLY A 48 1.69 -5.89 7.30
N PHE A 49 0.80 -6.22 6.37
CA PHE A 49 1.03 -7.29 5.40
C PHE A 49 1.85 -6.81 4.21
N VAL A 50 1.45 -5.71 3.56
CA VAL A 50 2.13 -5.26 2.33
C VAL A 50 3.50 -4.66 2.66
N ASP A 51 3.57 -3.72 3.58
CA ASP A 51 4.83 -3.04 3.88
C ASP A 51 5.74 -3.89 4.79
N LEU A 52 5.36 -4.14 6.04
CA LEU A 52 6.25 -4.81 6.98
C LEU A 52 6.60 -6.25 6.58
N CYS A 53 5.64 -7.03 6.10
CA CYS A 53 5.87 -8.44 5.76
C CYS A 53 6.34 -8.64 4.33
N HIS A 54 5.57 -8.19 3.34
CA HIS A 54 5.83 -8.50 1.93
C HIS A 54 7.03 -7.70 1.39
N HIS A 55 7.01 -6.35 1.48
CA HIS A 55 8.18 -5.56 1.11
C HIS A 55 9.39 -5.92 1.97
N GLY A 56 9.22 -6.23 3.26
CA GLY A 56 10.34 -6.70 4.11
C GLY A 56 11.03 -7.95 3.55
N LYS A 57 10.28 -8.96 3.08
CA LYS A 57 10.86 -10.14 2.42
C LYS A 57 11.63 -9.77 1.14
N GLU A 58 11.18 -8.75 0.43
CA GLU A 58 11.84 -8.30 -0.80
C GLU A 58 13.08 -7.45 -0.50
N GLU A 59 12.92 -6.37 0.26
CA GLU A 59 13.94 -5.37 0.56
C GLU A 59 15.07 -5.92 1.45
N ASP A 60 14.76 -6.79 2.43
CA ASP A 60 15.74 -7.31 3.38
C ASP A 60 16.37 -8.64 2.94
N VAL A 61 15.72 -9.39 2.03
CA VAL A 61 16.16 -10.74 1.65
C VAL A 61 16.32 -10.90 0.14
N LEU A 62 15.26 -10.77 -0.65
CA LEU A 62 15.33 -11.08 -2.09
C LEU A 62 16.24 -10.12 -2.86
N PHE A 63 16.05 -8.81 -2.69
CA PHE A 63 16.81 -7.79 -3.41
C PHE A 63 18.31 -7.87 -3.09
N PRO A 64 18.76 -7.98 -1.82
CA PRO A 64 20.17 -8.19 -1.51
C PRO A 64 20.79 -9.43 -2.19
N GLU A 65 20.07 -10.54 -2.27
CA GLU A 65 20.56 -11.74 -2.96
C GLU A 65 20.61 -11.55 -4.49
N LEU A 66 19.67 -10.83 -5.08
CA LEU A 66 19.70 -10.46 -6.50
C LEU A 66 20.84 -9.49 -6.82
N GLU A 67 21.15 -8.55 -5.92
CA GLU A 67 22.30 -7.65 -6.05
C GLU A 67 23.62 -8.42 -6.11
N LYS A 68 23.80 -9.43 -5.25
CA LYS A 68 24.98 -10.33 -5.27
C LYS A 68 25.13 -11.09 -6.59
N LEU A 69 24.02 -11.35 -7.29
CA LEU A 69 23.99 -11.99 -8.60
C LEU A 69 24.14 -11.00 -9.78
N GLY A 70 24.36 -9.72 -9.49
CA GLY A 70 24.67 -8.68 -10.48
C GLY A 70 23.46 -7.85 -10.93
N VAL A 71 22.29 -8.01 -10.33
CA VAL A 71 21.15 -7.10 -10.57
C VAL A 71 21.46 -5.77 -9.93
N LYS A 72 21.50 -4.69 -10.72
CA LYS A 72 21.85 -3.37 -10.18
C LYS A 72 20.74 -2.81 -9.30
N ARG A 73 21.14 -2.31 -8.13
CA ARG A 73 20.31 -1.46 -7.26
C ARG A 73 20.07 -0.10 -7.93
N ASP A 74 21.13 0.68 -8.10
CA ASP A 74 21.05 2.01 -8.70
C ASP A 74 20.95 1.94 -10.23
N GLY A 75 19.97 2.67 -10.79
CA GLY A 75 19.71 2.66 -12.23
C GLY A 75 19.29 1.28 -12.78
N GLY A 76 18.83 0.38 -11.90
CA GLY A 76 18.34 -0.96 -12.23
C GLY A 76 16.97 -1.24 -11.62
N PRO A 77 16.42 -2.44 -11.83
CA PRO A 77 15.04 -2.76 -11.44
C PRO A 77 14.81 -2.71 -9.93
N ILE A 78 15.81 -3.07 -9.11
CA ILE A 78 15.69 -3.04 -7.64
C ILE A 78 15.47 -1.60 -7.16
N GLY A 79 16.19 -0.62 -7.70
CA GLY A 79 16.00 0.78 -7.36
C GLY A 79 14.62 1.32 -7.72
N VAL A 80 14.04 0.84 -8.84
CA VAL A 80 12.66 1.18 -9.22
C VAL A 80 11.67 0.63 -8.20
N MET A 81 11.78 -0.64 -7.82
CA MET A 81 10.88 -1.25 -6.84
C MET A 81 10.98 -0.56 -5.48
N LEU A 82 12.19 -0.25 -4.99
CA LEU A 82 12.38 0.49 -3.73
C LEU A 82 11.73 1.88 -3.76
N MET A 83 11.83 2.57 -4.89
CA MET A 83 11.16 3.86 -5.10
C MET A 83 9.64 3.69 -5.07
N GLU A 84 9.10 2.70 -5.78
CA GLU A 84 7.67 2.41 -5.82
C GLU A 84 7.11 1.98 -4.45
N HIS A 85 7.86 1.22 -3.66
CA HIS A 85 7.49 0.88 -2.28
C HIS A 85 7.38 2.14 -1.41
N GLU A 86 8.33 3.08 -1.53
CA GLU A 86 8.26 4.34 -0.78
C GLU A 86 7.10 5.25 -1.23
N VAL A 87 6.79 5.24 -2.53
CA VAL A 87 5.58 5.90 -3.07
C VAL A 87 4.35 5.29 -2.42
N GLY A 88 4.21 3.96 -2.42
CA GLY A 88 3.12 3.25 -1.75
C GLY A 88 2.99 3.61 -0.26
N ARG A 89 4.11 3.63 0.48
CA ARG A 89 4.16 4.07 1.88
C ARG A 89 3.67 5.52 2.04
N THR A 90 4.01 6.40 1.12
CA THR A 90 3.57 7.80 1.14
C THR A 90 2.05 7.91 0.96
N HIS A 91 1.45 7.16 0.04
CA HIS A 91 0.00 7.11 -0.15
C HIS A 91 -0.72 6.59 1.10
N VAL A 92 -0.22 5.51 1.72
CA VAL A 92 -0.78 4.95 2.96
C VAL A 92 -0.72 5.95 4.12
N ARG A 93 0.39 6.69 4.26
CA ARG A 93 0.51 7.76 5.28
C ARG A 93 -0.47 8.90 5.02
N ALA A 94 -0.61 9.34 3.77
CA ALA A 94 -1.53 10.41 3.40
C ALA A 94 -2.99 10.02 3.65
N MET A 95 -3.40 8.81 3.27
CA MET A 95 -4.74 8.29 3.56
C MET A 95 -4.99 8.15 5.07
N SER A 96 -4.01 7.66 5.84
CA SER A 96 -4.12 7.58 7.30
C SER A 96 -4.32 8.96 7.94
N GLY A 97 -3.58 9.97 7.46
CA GLY A 97 -3.76 11.35 7.89
C GLY A 97 -5.13 11.91 7.51
N GLY A 98 -5.59 11.62 6.28
CA GLY A 98 -6.93 11.97 5.82
C GLY A 98 -8.04 11.34 6.67
N LEU A 99 -7.90 10.07 7.07
CA LEU A 99 -8.87 9.39 7.92
C LEU A 99 -8.95 10.04 9.32
N ALA A 100 -7.81 10.39 9.91
CA ALA A 100 -7.77 11.11 11.18
C ALA A 100 -8.44 12.50 11.09
N ARG A 101 -8.27 13.22 9.98
CA ARG A 101 -8.93 14.51 9.70
C ARG A 101 -10.44 14.33 9.52
N LEU A 102 -10.85 13.26 8.84
CA LEU A 102 -12.26 12.91 8.64
C LEU A 102 -12.96 12.65 9.98
N GLY A 103 -12.30 11.94 10.90
CA GLY A 103 -12.80 11.72 12.27
C GLY A 103 -12.99 13.01 13.09
N ARG A 104 -12.31 14.10 12.73
CA ARG A 104 -12.51 15.44 13.32
C ARG A 104 -13.56 16.29 12.60
N GLY A 105 -14.15 15.79 11.52
CA GLY A 105 -15.15 16.52 10.73
C GLY A 105 -14.59 17.56 9.76
N GLU A 106 -13.31 17.48 9.39
CA GLU A 106 -12.71 18.39 8.40
C GLU A 106 -13.29 18.14 6.99
N ALA A 107 -13.82 19.19 6.36
CA ALA A 107 -14.67 19.07 5.16
C ALA A 107 -13.96 18.54 3.90
N ASP A 108 -12.65 18.73 3.79
CA ASP A 108 -11.82 18.29 2.64
C ASP A 108 -11.17 16.91 2.87
N ALA A 109 -11.31 16.31 4.05
CA ALA A 109 -10.62 15.08 4.41
C ALA A 109 -10.95 13.90 3.48
N ALA A 110 -12.23 13.74 3.11
CA ALA A 110 -12.64 12.67 2.19
C ALA A 110 -12.04 12.85 0.78
N ALA A 111 -11.95 14.08 0.30
CA ALA A 111 -11.33 14.38 -0.99
C ALA A 111 -9.81 14.15 -0.96
N ALA A 112 -9.15 14.46 0.16
CA ALA A 112 -7.73 14.20 0.34
C ALA A 112 -7.41 12.69 0.36
N ILE A 113 -8.26 11.88 1.00
CA ILE A 113 -8.15 10.41 0.95
C ILE A 113 -8.29 9.92 -0.50
N GLN A 114 -9.31 10.39 -1.23
CA GLN A 114 -9.55 10.02 -2.63
C GLN A 114 -8.36 10.33 -3.53
N ALA A 115 -7.81 11.54 -3.43
CA ALA A 115 -6.65 11.94 -4.22
C ALA A 115 -5.43 11.06 -3.92
N SER A 116 -5.28 10.63 -2.67
CA SER A 116 -4.16 9.78 -2.26
C SER A 116 -4.31 8.32 -2.69
N ALA A 117 -5.54 7.86 -2.96
CA ALA A 117 -5.84 6.49 -3.36
C ALA A 117 -5.86 6.26 -4.88
N ALA A 118 -5.91 7.34 -5.68
CA ALA A 118 -6.10 7.29 -7.13
C ALA A 118 -4.79 7.50 -7.94
N ALA A 119 -3.64 7.45 -7.28
CA ALA A 119 -2.31 7.69 -7.84
C ALA A 119 -1.50 6.39 -7.83
#